data_AF-A0A4Y8PZW1-F1
#
_entry.id   AF-A0A4Y8PZW1-F1
#
_cell.length_a   1.000
_cell.length_b   1.000
_cell.length_c   1.000
_cell.angle_alpha   90.00
_cell.angle_beta   90.00
_cell.angle_gamma   90.00
#
_symmetry.space_group_name_H-M   'P 1'
#
loop_
_entity.id
_entity.type
_entity.pdbx_description
1 polymer ?
#
loop_
_entity_poly.entity_id
_entity_poly.type
_entity_poly.pdbx_seq_one_letter_code
_entity_poly.pdbx_strand_id
1 'polypeptide(L)'
;MKAVMAIGVKSLLMLIPTILALCLLIRYFPGTGLGRIVAIPEIIFFNSLIAGFGTVLIGKYAARRRGLAMAAYFLVLLLTLAFTLAWYPQEIGPPVTVQLWRLLFE
;
A
#
# COMPACT_ATOMS: atom_id res chain seq x y z
N MET A 1 25.09 -11.05 1.47
CA MET A 1 24.89 -9.81 0.69
C MET A 1 23.81 -9.93 -0.40
N LYS A 2 23.92 -10.87 -1.35
CA LYS A 2 22.94 -11.01 -2.46
C LYS A 2 21.47 -11.19 -2.01
N ALA A 3 21.21 -12.00 -0.98
CA ALA A 3 19.86 -12.25 -0.48
C ALA A 3 19.22 -11.00 0.17
N VAL A 4 19.99 -10.25 0.96
CA VAL A 4 19.54 -9.01 1.60
C VAL A 4 19.20 -7.96 0.55
N MET A 5 20.05 -7.81 -0.47
CA MET A 5 19.80 -6.91 -1.60
C MET A 5 18.53 -7.30 -2.37
N ALA A 6 18.30 -8.60 -2.62
CA ALA A 6 17.10 -9.07 -3.29
C ALA A 6 15.82 -8.81 -2.47
N ILE A 7 15.87 -8.95 -1.15
CA ILE A 7 14.74 -8.62 -0.26
C ILE A 7 14.48 -7.11 -0.28
N GLY A 8 15.53 -6.29 -0.23
CA GLY A 8 15.42 -4.82 -0.32
C GLY A 8 14.74 -4.38 -1.61
N VAL A 9 15.23 -4.87 -2.76
CA VAL A 9 14.64 -4.55 -4.07
C VAL A 9 13.17 -4.99 -4.14
N LYS A 10 12.84 -6.20 -3.71
CA LYS A 10 11.45 -6.68 -3.70
C LYS A 10 10.54 -5.81 -2.84
N SER A 11 11.02 -5.41 -1.67
CA SER A 11 10.26 -4.55 -0.76
C SER A 11 10.00 -3.17 -1.38
N LEU A 12 10.99 -2.60 -2.08
CA LEU A 12 10.82 -1.35 -2.82
C LEU A 12 9.82 -1.48 -3.98
N LEU A 13 9.87 -2.58 -4.73
CA LEU A 13 8.91 -2.83 -5.82
C LEU A 13 7.47 -2.95 -5.29
N MET A 14 7.28 -3.50 -4.10
CA MET A 14 5.98 -3.59 -3.44
C MET A 14 5.40 -2.23 -3.02
N LEU A 15 6.20 -1.14 -3.06
CA LEU A 15 5.73 0.23 -2.81
C LEU A 15 5.23 0.93 -4.09
N ILE A 16 5.52 0.40 -5.28
CA ILE A 16 5.05 1.00 -6.54
C ILE A 16 3.52 1.17 -6.54
N PRO A 17 2.71 0.16 -6.15
CA PRO A 17 1.25 0.32 -6.07
C PRO A 17 0.83 1.42 -5.08
N THR A 18 1.52 1.57 -3.95
CA THR A 18 1.26 2.65 -2.98
C THR A 18 1.52 4.02 -3.60
N ILE A 19 2.65 4.19 -4.28
CA ILE A 19 2.98 5.47 -4.94
C ILE A 19 1.94 5.80 -6.01
N LEU A 20 1.58 4.82 -6.84
CA LEU A 20 0.55 4.99 -7.87
C LEU A 20 -0.80 5.35 -7.25
N ALA A 21 -1.21 4.64 -6.19
CA ALA A 21 -2.45 4.93 -5.47
C ALA A 21 -2.44 6.35 -4.89
N LEU A 22 -1.36 6.77 -4.24
CA LEU A 22 -1.22 8.14 -3.72
C LEU A 22 -1.31 9.19 -4.82
N CYS A 23 -0.65 8.98 -5.97
CA CYS A 23 -0.76 9.87 -7.13
C CYS A 23 -2.20 10.01 -7.63
N LEU A 24 -2.93 8.88 -7.72
CA LEU A 24 -4.35 8.88 -8.10
C LEU A 24 -5.20 9.60 -7.05
N LEU A 25 -4.99 9.34 -5.77
CA LEU A 25 -5.75 9.96 -4.68
C LEU A 25 -5.53 11.47 -4.61
N ILE A 26 -4.29 11.92 -4.80
CA ILE A 26 -3.95 13.35 -4.85
C ILE A 26 -4.72 14.04 -5.99
N ARG A 27 -4.80 13.40 -7.16
CA ARG A 27 -5.43 13.94 -8.37
C ARG A 27 -6.96 13.93 -8.30
N TYR A 28 -7.55 12.83 -7.84
CA TYR A 28 -9.00 12.62 -7.93
C TYR A 28 -9.76 12.95 -6.63
N PHE A 29 -9.08 13.03 -5.48
CA PHE A 29 -9.70 13.34 -4.19
C PHE A 29 -9.10 14.61 -3.55
N PRO A 30 -9.24 15.79 -4.18
CA PRO A 30 -8.65 17.07 -3.76
C PRO A 30 -9.18 17.63 -2.45
N GLY A 31 -10.15 16.98 -1.79
CA GLY A 31 -10.75 17.36 -0.50
C GLY A 31 -9.81 17.26 0.71
N THR A 32 -8.51 17.45 0.48
CA THR A 32 -7.44 17.33 1.46
C THR A 32 -6.35 18.34 1.20
N GLY A 33 -6.12 19.22 2.17
CA GLY A 33 -5.03 20.19 2.19
C GLY A 33 -3.89 19.71 3.07
N LEU A 34 -3.86 20.20 4.32
CA LEU A 34 -2.75 20.00 5.25
C LEU A 34 -2.56 18.52 5.64
N GLY A 35 -3.65 17.76 5.74
CA GLY A 35 -3.65 16.35 6.13
C GLY A 35 -2.77 15.50 5.23
N ARG A 36 -2.62 15.85 3.95
CA ARG A 36 -1.71 15.14 3.02
C ARG A 36 -0.25 15.23 3.44
N ILE A 37 0.16 16.38 3.99
CA ILE A 37 1.56 16.65 4.36
C ILE A 37 2.00 15.67 5.46
N VAL A 38 1.10 15.34 6.37
CA VAL A 38 1.36 14.39 7.47
C VAL A 38 1.06 12.95 7.04
N ALA A 39 -0.08 12.71 6.40
CA ALA A 39 -0.54 11.36 6.10
C ALA A 39 0.28 10.67 5.01
N ILE A 40 0.80 11.38 3.99
CA ILE A 40 1.58 10.74 2.92
C ILE A 40 2.87 10.11 3.47
N PRO A 41 3.70 10.82 4.26
CA PRO A 41 4.86 10.21 4.92
C PRO A 41 4.48 9.00 5.80
N GLU A 42 3.40 9.10 6.58
CA GLU A 42 2.91 7.99 7.41
C GLU A 42 2.51 6.78 6.57
N ILE A 43 1.75 6.99 5.49
CA ILE A 43 1.33 5.92 4.57
C ILE A 43 2.53 5.22 3.97
N ILE A 44 3.53 5.99 3.51
CA ILE A 44 4.76 5.42 2.96
C ILE A 44 5.52 4.65 4.04
N PHE A 45 5.61 5.17 5.26
CA PHE A 45 6.28 4.51 6.38
C PHE A 45 5.62 3.17 6.72
N PHE A 46 4.31 3.16 6.98
CA PHE A 46 3.60 1.93 7.33
C PHE A 46 3.57 0.92 6.18
N ASN A 47 3.37 1.37 4.93
CA ASN A 47 3.44 0.45 3.79
C ASN A 47 4.84 -0.10 3.56
N SER A 48 5.90 0.65 3.91
CA SER A 48 7.27 0.13 3.91
C SER A 48 7.45 -0.96 4.96
N LEU A 49 6.86 -0.80 6.15
CA LEU A 49 6.85 -1.86 7.16
C LEU A 49 6.08 -3.09 6.66
N ILE A 50 4.87 -2.92 6.15
CA ILE A 50 4.04 -4.02 5.62
C ILE A 50 4.78 -4.76 4.49
N ALA A 51 5.34 -4.04 3.52
CA ALA A 51 6.09 -4.61 2.40
C ALA A 51 7.38 -5.32 2.85
N GLY A 52 8.14 -4.70 3.75
CA GLY A 52 9.39 -5.25 4.28
C GLY A 52 9.14 -6.51 5.11
N PHE A 53 8.28 -6.44 6.12
CA PHE A 53 7.91 -7.60 6.94
C PHE A 53 7.27 -8.68 6.09
N GLY A 54 6.34 -8.32 5.20
CA GLY A 54 5.70 -9.26 4.27
C GLY A 54 6.72 -10.02 3.42
N THR A 55 7.67 -9.30 2.81
CA THR A 55 8.72 -9.92 1.97
C THR A 55 9.63 -10.86 2.78
N VAL A 56 10.00 -10.48 4.01
CA VAL A 56 10.79 -11.33 4.91
C VAL A 56 10.04 -12.61 5.29
N LEU A 57 8.76 -12.48 5.69
CA LEU A 57 7.93 -13.62 6.06
C LEU A 57 7.69 -14.57 4.87
N ILE A 58 7.44 -14.03 3.68
CA ILE A 58 7.30 -14.82 2.46
C ILE A 58 8.60 -15.56 2.15
N GLY A 59 9.74 -14.88 2.27
CA GLY A 59 11.07 -15.49 2.12
C GLY A 59 11.29 -16.66 3.07
N LYS A 60 10.85 -16.52 4.32
CA LYS A 60 11.03 -17.53 5.38
C LYS A 60 10.09 -18.73 5.24
N TYR A 61 8.82 -18.49 4.93
CA TYR A 61 7.78 -19.52 5.06
C TYR A 61 7.16 -20.00 3.74
N ALA A 62 7.17 -19.16 2.69
CA ALA A 62 6.46 -19.46 1.45
C ALA A 62 7.37 -19.62 0.23
N ALA A 63 8.65 -19.23 0.31
CA ALA A 63 9.56 -19.19 -0.84
C ALA A 63 9.73 -20.54 -1.58
N ARG A 64 9.61 -21.67 -0.88
CA ARG A 64 9.71 -23.02 -1.49
C ARG A 64 8.43 -23.44 -2.23
N ARG A 65 7.30 -22.79 -1.99
CA ARG A 65 6.00 -23.09 -2.60
C ARG A 65 5.57 -21.88 -3.44
N ARG A 66 5.90 -21.88 -4.74
CA ARG A 66 5.69 -20.73 -5.64
C ARG A 66 4.26 -20.18 -5.60
N GLY A 67 3.24 -21.03 -5.59
CA GLY A 67 1.83 -20.60 -5.50
C GLY A 67 1.51 -19.88 -4.19
N LEU A 68 1.98 -20.41 -3.05
CA LEU A 68 1.79 -19.77 -1.74
C LEU A 68 2.54 -18.44 -1.66
N ALA A 69 3.76 -18.38 -2.21
CA ALA A 69 4.52 -17.14 -2.26
C ALA A 69 3.81 -16.05 -3.09
N MET A 70 3.29 -16.40 -4.27
CA MET A 70 2.50 -15.47 -5.09
C MET A 70 1.26 -14.98 -4.36
N ALA A 71 0.48 -15.87 -3.76
CA ALA A 71 -0.72 -15.51 -3.01
C ALA A 71 -0.38 -14.56 -1.84
N ALA A 72 0.73 -14.83 -1.14
CA ALA A 72 1.18 -13.98 -0.05
C ALA A 72 1.68 -12.60 -0.53
N TYR A 73 2.42 -12.52 -1.65
CA TYR A 73 2.77 -11.21 -2.24
C TYR A 73 1.52 -10.44 -2.67
N PHE A 74 0.56 -11.12 -3.28
CA PHE A 74 -0.71 -10.50 -3.66
C PHE A 74 -1.48 -9.98 -2.44
N LEU A 75 -1.52 -10.75 -1.34
CA LEU A 75 -2.11 -10.31 -0.09
C LEU A 75 -1.40 -9.06 0.48
N VAL A 76 -0.07 -9.04 0.48
CA VAL A 76 0.70 -7.86 0.93
C VAL A 76 0.35 -6.63 0.07
N LEU A 77 0.21 -6.81 -1.24
CA LEU A 77 -0.19 -5.73 -2.15
C LEU A 77 -1.61 -5.22 -1.86
N LEU A 78 -2.57 -6.13 -1.59
CA LEU A 78 -3.92 -5.73 -1.21
C LEU A 78 -3.94 -4.99 0.13
N LEU A 79 -3.13 -5.43 1.11
CA LEU A 79 -3.03 -4.77 2.40
C LEU A 79 -2.46 -3.36 2.29
N THR A 80 -1.40 -3.16 1.49
CA THR A 80 -0.83 -1.81 1.32
C THR A 80 -1.79 -0.88 0.58
N LEU A 81 -2.54 -1.38 -0.40
CA LEU A 81 -3.58 -0.59 -1.08
C LEU A 81 -4.74 -0.27 -0.15
N ALA A 82 -5.26 -1.25 0.59
CA ALA A 82 -6.34 -1.06 1.55
C ALA A 82 -5.95 -0.04 2.63
N PHE A 83 -4.73 -0.16 3.17
CA PHE A 83 -4.19 0.80 4.13
C PHE A 83 -4.09 2.20 3.52
N THR A 84 -3.57 2.32 2.30
CA THR A 84 -3.48 3.60 1.60
C THR A 84 -4.85 4.26 1.45
N LEU A 85 -5.86 3.52 1.00
CA LEU A 85 -7.21 4.05 0.78
C LEU A 85 -7.92 4.43 2.09
N ALA A 86 -7.75 3.62 3.14
CA ALA A 86 -8.37 3.84 4.43
C ALA A 86 -7.72 4.99 5.21
N TRP A 87 -6.40 5.12 5.10
CA TRP A 87 -5.61 6.11 5.85
C TRP A 87 -5.44 7.43 5.09
N TYR A 88 -5.79 7.48 3.80
CA TYR A 88 -5.76 8.72 3.05
C TYR A 88 -6.78 9.71 3.64
N PRO A 89 -6.36 10.93 4.01
CA PRO A 89 -7.25 11.86 4.68
C PRO A 89 -8.39 12.28 3.75
N GLN A 90 -9.46 12.79 4.35
CA GLN A 90 -10.46 13.65 3.72
C GLN A 90 -10.84 14.70 4.75
N GLU A 91 -10.41 15.94 4.53
CA GLU A 91 -10.74 17.07 5.41
C GLU A 91 -12.14 17.60 5.09
N ILE A 92 -12.52 17.52 3.81
CA ILE A 92 -13.81 17.98 3.31
C ILE A 92 -14.51 16.78 2.65
N GLY A 93 -15.70 16.45 3.17
CA GLY A 93 -16.52 15.37 2.64
C GLY A 93 -16.25 14.01 3.29
N PRO A 94 -16.95 12.96 2.83
CA PRO A 94 -16.83 11.64 3.41
C PRO A 94 -15.46 10.99 3.05
N PRO A 95 -15.01 9.98 3.80
CA PRO A 95 -13.77 9.26 3.49
C PRO A 95 -13.72 8.74 2.05
N VAL A 96 -12.51 8.60 1.49
CA VAL A 96 -12.28 8.09 0.13
C VAL A 96 -12.99 6.76 -0.10
N THR A 97 -12.96 5.86 0.89
CA THR A 97 -13.60 4.55 0.85
C THR A 97 -15.12 4.64 0.64
N VAL A 98 -15.76 5.61 1.31
CA VAL A 98 -17.21 5.86 1.16
C VAL A 98 -17.51 6.48 -0.21
N GLN A 99 -16.69 7.42 -0.66
CA GLN A 99 -16.87 8.03 -1.99
C GLN A 99 -16.74 6.99 -3.11
N LEU A 100 -15.76 6.09 -3.01
CA LEU A 100 -15.56 4.98 -3.96
C LEU A 100 -16.73 3.99 -3.92
N TRP A 101 -17.26 3.67 -2.74
CA TRP A 101 -18.40 2.78 -2.61
C TRP A 101 -19.61 3.33 -3.37
N ARG A 102 -19.94 4.60 -3.13
CA ARG A 102 -21.05 5.27 -3.82
C ARG A 102 -20.85 5.27 -5.33
N LEU A 103 -19.64 5.55 -5.81
CA LEU A 103 -19.37 5.57 -7.25
C LEU A 103 -19.53 4.21 -7.94
N LEU A 104 -19.23 3.11 -7.24
CA LEU A 104 -19.18 1.77 -7.82
C LEU A 104 -20.47 0.97 -7.66
N PHE A 105 -21.27 1.27 -6.63
CA PHE A 105 -22.38 0.42 -6.21
C PHE A 105 -23.72 1.16 -6.04
N GLU A 106 -23.72 2.50 -6.11
CA GLU A 106 -24.94 3.32 -6.11
C GLU A 106 -25.11 4.01 -7.47
#